data_AF-A0A351DP15-F1
#
_entry.id   AF-A0A351DP15-F1
#
_cell.length_a   1.000
_cell.length_b   1.000
_cell.length_c   1.000
_cell.angle_alpha   90.00
_cell.angle_beta   90.00
_cell.angle_gamma   90.00
#
_symmetry.space_group_name_H-M   'P 1'
#
loop_
_entity.id
_entity.type
_entity.pdbx_description
1 polymer ?
#
loop_
_entity_poly.entity_id
_entity_poly.type
_entity_poly.pdbx_seq_one_letter_code
_entity_poly.pdbx_strand_id
1 'polypeptide(L)' 'MPNIVLLSGDGIGPEIMAEASRVLDRVNVQFSLGLNTEHCLIGGAAIDATGEPLPDETLAKAKQSDAVL' A
#
# COMPACT_ATOMS: atom_id res chain seq x y z
N MET A 1 5.85 12.80 8.72
CA MET A 1 4.58 12.76 7.97
C MET A 1 4.11 11.33 8.00
N PRO A 2 2.86 11.02 8.40
CA PRO A 2 2.41 9.64 8.57
C PRO A 2 2.55 8.88 7.26
N ASN A 3 3.25 7.75 7.26
CA ASN A 3 3.52 6.94 6.09
C ASN A 3 2.67 5.67 6.10
N ILE A 4 1.93 5.44 5.03
CA ILE A 4 1.02 4.30 4.88
C ILE A 4 1.49 3.46 3.71
N VAL A 5 1.76 2.17 3.94
CA VAL A 5 2.08 1.22 2.88
C VAL A 5 0.78 0.60 2.37
N LEU A 6 0.57 0.66 1.05
CA LEU A 6 -0.60 0.14 0.36
C LEU A 6 -0.28 -1.22 -0.29
N LEU A 7 -0.96 -2.28 0.13
CA LEU A 7 -0.74 -3.66 -0.29
C LEU A 7 -1.98 -4.20 -1.00
N SER A 8 -2.07 -3.94 -2.30
CA SER A 8 -3.26 -4.27 -3.11
C SER A 8 -3.55 -5.76 -3.27
N GLY A 9 -2.55 -6.64 -3.09
CA GLY A 9 -2.69 -8.09 -3.24
C GLY A 9 -3.27 -8.52 -4.60
N ASP A 10 -4.13 -9.54 -4.56
CA ASP A 10 -4.64 -10.25 -5.74
C ASP A 10 -6.16 -10.16 -5.90
N GLY A 11 -6.66 -10.66 -7.04
CA GLY A 11 -8.10 -10.71 -7.33
C GLY A 11 -8.68 -9.31 -7.44
N ILE A 12 -9.72 -9.01 -6.65
CA ILE A 12 -10.37 -7.69 -6.63
C ILE A 12 -9.59 -6.64 -5.82
N GLY A 13 -8.53 -7.03 -5.13
CA GLY A 13 -7.76 -6.15 -4.24
C GLY A 13 -7.26 -4.87 -4.92
N PRO A 14 -6.62 -4.94 -6.11
CA PRO A 14 -6.21 -3.75 -6.86
C PRO A 14 -7.35 -2.80 -7.24
N GLU A 15 -8.54 -3.32 -7.57
CA GLU A 15 -9.70 -2.50 -7.93
C GLU A 15 -10.22 -1.72 -6.71
N ILE A 16 -10.34 -2.39 -5.56
CA ILE A 16 -10.80 -1.76 -4.31
C ILE A 16 -9.74 -0.77 -3.79
N MET A 17 -8.46 -1.15 -3.86
CA MET A 17 -7.37 -0.31 -3.37
C MET A 17 -7.22 0.98 -4.19
N ALA A 18 -7.53 0.95 -5.49
CA ALA A 18 -7.56 2.16 -6.31
C ALA A 18 -8.59 3.18 -5.80
N GLU A 19 -9.79 2.73 -5.41
CA GLU A 19 -10.80 3.64 -4.85
C GLU A 19 -10.45 4.09 -3.42
N ALA A 20 -9.88 3.20 -2.60
CA ALA A 20 -9.39 3.56 -1.27
C ALA A 20 -8.31 4.65 -1.33
N SER A 21 -7.34 4.52 -2.26
CA SER A 21 -6.29 5.51 -2.49
C SER A 21 -6.88 6.86 -2.90
N ARG A 22 -7.90 6.89 -3.78
CA ARG A 22 -8.56 8.14 -4.20
C ARG A 22 -9.23 8.86 -3.02
N VAL A 23 -9.90 8.11 -2.15
CA VAL A 23 -10.52 8.68 -0.94
C VAL A 23 -9.45 9.21 0.00
N LEU A 24 -8.36 8.45 0.23
CA LEU A 24 -7.22 8.86 1.05
C LEU A 24 -6.60 10.17 0.54
N ASP A 25 -6.33 10.27 -0.76
CA ASP A 25 -5.79 11.49 -1.38
C ASP A 25 -6.73 12.67 -1.19
N ARG A 26 -8.04 12.46 -1.37
CA ARG A 26 -9.04 13.52 -1.20
C ARG A 26 -9.08 14.03 0.25
N VAL A 27 -9.09 13.14 1.24
CA VAL A 27 -9.11 13.55 2.65
C VAL A 27 -7.78 14.15 3.09
N ASN A 28 -6.66 13.65 2.56
CA ASN A 28 -5.33 14.19 2.83
C ASN A 28 -5.24 15.67 2.43
N VAL A 29 -5.73 16.00 1.23
CA VAL A 29 -5.82 17.39 0.76
C VAL A 29 -6.84 18.20 1.56
N GLN A 30 -8.05 17.67 1.76
CA GLN A 30 -9.15 18.40 2.40
C GLN A 30 -8.81 18.82 3.84
N PHE A 31 -8.10 17.97 4.58
CA PHE A 31 -7.79 18.21 5.99
C PHE A 31 -6.31 18.51 6.23
N SER A 32 -5.50 18.66 5.18
CA SER A 32 -4.05 18.92 5.27
C SER A 32 -3.33 17.94 6.19
N LEU A 33 -3.63 16.64 6.06
CA LEU A 33 -3.15 15.60 6.98
C LEU A 33 -1.67 15.30 6.83
N GLY A 34 -1.08 15.61 5.67
CA GLY A 34 0.33 15.33 5.38
C GLY A 34 0.63 13.83 5.32
N LEU A 35 -0.34 13.01 4.91
CA LEU A 35 -0.15 11.58 4.67
C LEU A 35 0.78 11.37 3.48
N ASN A 36 1.66 10.40 3.59
CA ASN A 36 2.40 9.80 2.49
C ASN A 36 1.91 8.37 2.27
N THR A 37 1.71 7.97 1.02
CA THR A 37 1.30 6.62 0.65
C THR A 37 2.32 6.00 -0.29
N GLU A 38 2.63 4.71 -0.10
CA GLU A 38 3.55 3.96 -0.95
C GLU A 38 2.97 2.58 -1.27
N HIS A 39 2.89 2.22 -2.56
CA HIS A 39 2.46 0.89 -2.97
C HIS A 39 3.59 -0.13 -2.92
N CYS A 40 3.33 -1.32 -2.37
CA CYS A 40 4.27 -2.43 -2.33
C CYS A 40 3.61 -3.75 -2.78
N LEU A 41 4.43 -4.73 -3.16
CA LEU A 41 3.97 -6.04 -3.63
C LEU A 41 3.65 -6.98 -2.47
N ILE A 42 2.57 -7.74 -2.57
CA ILE A 42 2.25 -8.86 -1.68
C ILE A 42 1.48 -9.94 -2.46
N GLY A 43 1.45 -11.16 -1.94
CA GLY A 43 0.59 -12.23 -2.44
C GLY A 43 1.06 -12.83 -3.76
N GLY A 44 0.11 -13.27 -4.58
CA GLY A 44 0.34 -13.82 -5.92
C GLY A 44 1.09 -12.85 -6.82
N ALA A 45 0.72 -11.57 -6.82
CA ALA A 45 1.41 -10.52 -7.57
C ALA A 45 2.89 -10.41 -7.17
N ALA A 46 3.21 -10.61 -5.89
CA ALA A 46 4.60 -10.65 -5.43
C ALA A 46 5.33 -11.93 -5.87
N ILE A 47 4.65 -13.09 -5.81
CA ILE A 47 5.22 -14.37 -6.31
C ILE A 47 5.57 -14.23 -7.79
N ASP A 48 4.65 -13.71 -8.61
CA ASP A 48 4.85 -13.57 -10.04
C ASP A 48 6.03 -12.64 -10.38
N ALA A 49 6.20 -11.57 -9.60
CA ALA A 49 7.24 -10.57 -9.82
C ALA A 49 8.61 -10.92 -9.21
N THR A 50 8.64 -11.62 -8.07
CA THR A 50 9.84 -11.78 -7.23
C THR A 50 10.14 -13.23 -6.85
N GLY A 51 9.21 -14.15 -7.06
CA GLY A 51 9.29 -15.54 -6.59
C GLY A 51 8.83 -15.76 -5.15
N GLU A 52 8.52 -14.69 -4.41
CA GLU A 52 8.13 -14.76 -2.99
C GLU A 52 6.81 -14.00 -2.73
N PRO A 53 5.91 -14.52 -1.87
CA PRO A 53 4.64 -13.85 -1.56
C PRO A 53 4.78 -12.61 -0.68
N LEU A 54 5.91 -12.47 0.01
CA LEU A 54 6.22 -11.32 0.85
C LEU A 54 7.70 -10.98 0.69
N PRO A 55 8.06 -10.15 -0.29
CA PRO A 55 9.44 -9.75 -0.52
C PRO A 55 10.00 -9.00 0.69
N ASP A 56 11.29 -9.20 0.97
CA ASP A 56 11.99 -8.52 2.07
C ASP A 56 11.84 -6.99 2.02
N GLU A 57 11.81 -6.41 0.80
CA GLU A 57 11.58 -4.97 0.61
C GLU A 57 10.20 -4.54 1.12
N THR A 58 9.13 -5.28 0.78
CA THR A 58 7.78 -5.01 1.28
C THR A 58 7.74 -5.11 2.79
N LEU A 59 8.33 -6.15 3.37
CA LEU A 59 8.37 -6.34 4.81
C LEU A 59 9.12 -5.20 5.52
N ALA A 60 10.24 -4.75 4.96
CA ALA A 60 11.02 -3.64 5.50
C ALA A 60 10.22 -2.33 5.49
N LYS A 61 9.56 -2.02 4.37
CA LYS A 61 8.72 -0.81 4.25
C LYS A 61 7.51 -0.87 5.17
N ALA A 62 6.81 -2.00 5.24
CA ALA A 62 5.68 -2.20 6.14
C ALA A 62 6.08 -1.99 7.62
N LYS A 63 7.25 -2.50 8.04
CA LYS A 63 7.76 -2.30 9.41
C LYS A 63 8.16 -0.85 9.71
N GLN A 64 8.54 -0.08 8.69
CA GLN A 64 8.90 1.33 8.81
C GLN A 64 7.70 2.28 8.65
N SER A 65 6.56 1.76 8.21
CA SER A 65 5.32 2.52 8.04
C SER A 65 4.59 2.72 9.36
N ASP A 66 3.79 3.77 9.44
CA ASP A 66 2.88 4.01 10.57
C ASP A 66 1.62 3.14 10.47
N ALA A 67 1.25 2.70 9.26
CA ALA A 67 0.13 1.81 8.98
C ALA A 67 0.31 1.04 7.67
N VAL A 68 -0.35 -0.12 7.59
CA VAL A 68 -0.50 -0.91 6.36
C VAL A 68 -1.97 -0.93 5.98
N LEU A 69 -2.27 -0.68 4.71
CA LEU A 69 -3.61 -0.77 4.13
C LEU A 69 -3.66 -1.76 2.97
#